data_AF-A0A524R2E2-F1
#
_entry.id   AF-A0A524R2E2-F1
#
_cell.length_a   1.000
_cell.length_b   1.000
_cell.length_c   1.000
_cell.angle_alpha   90.00
_cell.angle_beta   90.00
_cell.angle_gamma   90.00
#
_symmetry.space_group_name_H-M   'P 1'
#
loop_
_entity.id
_entity.type
_entity.pdbx_description
1 polymer ?
#
loop_
_entity_poly.entity_id
_entity_poly.type
_entity_poly.pdbx_seq_one_letter_code
_entity_poly.pdbx_strand_id
1 'polypeptide(L)'
;MDNSRRVYSTESGRICPFCEKPLADCACRKKPASPIPADGVIRVRREVKGRGGKTVTVASGFQLDDNGLKQLAAELKRRCGTGGS
;
A
#
# COMPACT_ATOMS: atom_id res chain seq x y z
N MET A 1 -33.60 9.09 2.07
CA MET A 1 -32.33 8.68 1.45
C MET A 1 -32.48 8.90 -0.04
N ASP A 2 -31.83 9.93 -0.58
CA ASP A 2 -31.89 10.22 -2.02
C ASP A 2 -30.94 9.24 -2.74
N ASN A 3 -31.48 8.36 -3.58
CA ASN A 3 -30.75 7.33 -4.31
C ASN A 3 -30.65 7.69 -5.80
N SER A 4 -30.45 8.97 -6.08
CA SER A 4 -30.36 9.51 -7.44
C SER A 4 -28.93 9.37 -7.97
N ARG A 5 -28.62 8.24 -8.60
CA ARG A 5 -27.37 8.08 -9.36
C ARG A 5 -27.39 9.04 -10.55
N ARG A 6 -26.61 10.13 -10.49
CA ARG A 6 -26.52 11.13 -11.58
C ARG A 6 -26.03 10.47 -12.88
N VAL A 7 -26.92 10.34 -13.87
CA VAL A 7 -26.64 9.64 -15.14
C VAL A 7 -25.94 10.53 -16.17
N TYR A 8 -26.25 11.83 -16.19
CA TYR A 8 -25.68 12.77 -17.17
C TYR A 8 -25.63 14.20 -16.60
N SER A 9 -24.54 14.93 -16.84
CA SER A 9 -24.38 16.36 -16.52
C SER A 9 -23.60 17.04 -17.63
N THR A 10 -24.10 18.16 -18.14
CA THR A 10 -23.46 18.95 -19.21
C THR A 10 -22.42 19.93 -18.69
N GLU A 11 -22.47 20.30 -17.41
CA GLU A 11 -21.59 21.31 -16.80
C GLU A 11 -20.20 20.77 -16.45
N SER A 12 -20.08 19.47 -16.18
CA SER A 12 -18.89 18.90 -15.53
C SER A 12 -18.36 17.64 -16.19
N GLY A 13 -18.33 17.59 -17.53
CA GLY A 13 -17.68 16.54 -18.32
C GLY A 13 -17.92 15.10 -17.80
N ARG A 14 -16.87 14.27 -17.83
CA ARG A 14 -16.95 12.91 -17.26
C ARG A 14 -16.81 12.96 -15.73
N ILE A 15 -17.82 12.45 -15.04
CA ILE A 15 -17.91 12.37 -13.58
C ILE A 15 -17.47 10.96 -13.11
N CYS A 16 -16.80 10.88 -11.96
CA CYS A 16 -16.45 9.61 -11.34
C CYS A 16 -17.71 8.91 -10.76
N PRO A 17 -18.01 7.66 -11.10
CA PRO A 17 -19.20 6.95 -10.62
C PRO A 17 -19.14 6.57 -9.13
N PHE A 18 -18.00 6.77 -8.47
CA PHE A 18 -17.79 6.39 -7.06
C PHE A 18 -17.80 7.58 -6.09
N CYS A 19 -17.38 8.76 -6.53
CA CYS A 19 -17.33 9.95 -5.67
C CYS A 19 -18.11 11.15 -6.21
N GLU A 20 -18.74 11.01 -7.38
CA GLU A 20 -19.57 12.03 -8.03
C GLU A 20 -18.85 13.36 -8.31
N LYS A 21 -17.52 13.39 -8.18
CA LYS A 21 -16.67 14.52 -8.55
C LYS A 21 -16.23 14.43 -10.01
N PRO A 22 -15.94 15.57 -10.66
CA PRO A 22 -15.29 15.59 -11.96
C PRO A 22 -14.00 14.76 -11.93
N LEU A 23 -13.68 14.06 -13.03
CA LEU A 23 -12.47 13.24 -13.12
C LEU A 23 -11.17 14.01 -12.80
N ALA A 24 -11.14 15.32 -13.06
CA ALA A 24 -10.01 16.20 -12.71
C ALA A 24 -9.76 16.24 -11.20
N ASP A 25 -10.81 16.21 -10.38
CA ASP A 25 -10.75 16.31 -8.91
C ASP A 25 -10.98 14.96 -8.22
N CYS A 26 -10.95 13.86 -9.00
CA CYS A 26 -11.25 12.54 -8.49
C CYS A 26 -10.07 11.96 -7.69
N ALA A 27 -10.30 11.70 -6.41
CA ALA A 27 -9.35 11.03 -5.52
C ALA A 27 -9.48 9.49 -5.48
N CYS A 28 -10.53 8.90 -6.10
CA CYS A 28 -10.79 7.46 -6.01
C CYS A 28 -9.65 6.59 -6.53
N ARG A 29 -8.86 7.09 -7.50
CA ARG A 29 -7.74 6.38 -8.09
C ARG A 29 -6.46 6.42 -7.24
N LYS A 30 -6.45 7.15 -6.11
CA LYS A 30 -5.27 7.32 -5.24
C LYS A 30 -5.12 6.25 -4.15
N LYS A 31 -5.75 5.08 -4.27
CA LYS A 31 -5.29 3.91 -3.52
C LYS A 31 -4.32 3.14 -4.41
N PRO A 32 -2.99 3.30 -4.24
CA PRO A 32 -2.08 2.34 -4.82
C PRO A 32 -2.48 0.98 -4.24
N ALA A 33 -2.88 0.05 -5.09
CA ALA A 33 -2.83 -1.36 -4.73
C ALA A 33 -1.39 -1.60 -4.26
N SER A 34 -1.22 -2.14 -3.05
CA SER A 34 0.10 -2.53 -2.58
C SER A 34 0.77 -3.34 -3.69
N PRO A 35 2.02 -3.02 -4.08
CA PRO A 35 2.70 -3.72 -5.17
C PRO A 35 2.93 -5.21 -4.90
N ILE A 36 2.54 -5.68 -3.71
CA ILE A 36 2.66 -7.07 -3.27
C ILE A 36 1.25 -7.66 -3.18
N PRO A 37 0.95 -8.74 -3.92
CA PRO A 37 -0.29 -9.48 -3.78
C PRO A 37 -0.53 -9.90 -2.32
N ALA A 38 -1.76 -9.75 -1.83
CA ALA A 38 -2.15 -10.21 -0.51
C ALA A 38 -2.49 -11.72 -0.56
N ASP A 39 -1.51 -12.54 -0.96
CA ASP A 39 -1.65 -13.98 -1.16
C ASP A 39 -1.19 -14.83 0.04
N GLY A 40 -0.86 -14.18 1.16
CA GLY A 40 -0.35 -14.85 2.37
C GLY A 40 1.09 -15.35 2.25
N VAL A 41 1.78 -15.06 1.14
CA VAL A 41 3.16 -15.48 0.91
C VAL A 41 4.13 -14.39 1.34
N ILE A 42 4.95 -14.71 2.34
CA ILE A 42 6.07 -13.84 2.75
C ILE A 42 7.24 -14.03 1.79
N ARG A 43 7.67 -12.95 1.15
CA ARG A 43 8.77 -12.92 0.19
C ARG A 43 9.99 -12.31 0.86
N VAL A 44 11.09 -13.07 0.89
CA VAL A 44 12.37 -12.63 1.45
C VAL A 44 13.38 -12.47 0.33
N ARG A 45 14.00 -11.29 0.21
CA ARG A 45 14.97 -10.98 -0.84
C ARG A 45 16.17 -10.24 -0.27
N ARG A 46 17.31 -10.44 -0.92
CA ARG A 46 18.53 -9.67 -0.68
C ARG A 46 18.51 -8.39 -1.50
N GLU A 47 18.70 -7.25 -0.87
CA GLU A 47 18.74 -5.94 -1.51
C GLU A 47 20.07 -5.23 -1.20
N VAL A 48 20.71 -4.71 -2.25
CA VAL A 48 22.03 -4.04 -2.16
C VAL A 48 21.97 -2.62 -2.75
N LYS A 49 20.99 -2.35 -3.62
CA LYS A 49 20.83 -1.08 -4.31
C LYS A 49 20.48 0.03 -3.32
N GLY A 50 21.17 1.17 -3.41
CA GLY A 50 20.89 2.35 -2.59
C GLY A 50 21.27 2.21 -1.11
N ARG A 51 22.03 1.18 -0.73
CA ARG A 51 22.46 0.91 0.66
C ARG A 51 23.95 1.11 0.90
N GLY A 52 24.62 1.86 0.03
CA GLY A 52 26.05 2.18 0.16
C GLY A 52 26.95 0.95 0.17
N GLY A 53 26.62 -0.07 -0.64
CA GLY A 53 27.35 -1.34 -0.70
C GLY A 53 27.00 -2.35 0.39
N LYS A 54 26.19 -1.97 1.39
CA LYS A 54 25.70 -2.90 2.41
C LYS A 54 24.59 -3.78 1.86
N THR A 55 24.65 -5.05 2.20
CA THR A 55 23.61 -6.02 1.87
C THR A 55 22.57 -6.03 2.98
N VAL A 56 21.30 -5.85 2.63
CA VAL A 56 20.17 -5.95 3.56
C VAL A 56 19.19 -7.02 3.11
N THR A 57 18.47 -7.61 4.07
CA THR A 57 17.42 -8.58 3.81
C THR A 57 16.07 -7.88 3.94
N VAL A 58 15.25 -7.92 2.90
CA VAL A 58 13.91 -7.32 2.87
C VAL A 58 12.88 -8.43 2.83
N ALA A 59 11.99 -8.45 3.83
CA ALA A 59 10.85 -9.34 3.91
C ALA A 59 9.56 -8.55 3.65
N SER A 60 8.66 -9.07 2.82
CA SER A 60 7.44 -8.37 2.43
C SER A 60 6.27 -9.33 2.19
N GLY A 61 5.03 -8.82 2.20
CA GLY A 61 3.81 -9.63 2.08
C GLY A 61 3.10 -9.92 3.41
N PHE A 62 3.48 -9.24 4.49
CA PHE A 62 2.80 -9.38 5.79
C PHE A 62 1.39 -8.81 5.74
N GLN A 63 0.41 -9.61 6.15
CA GLN A 63 -0.98 -9.19 6.37
C GLN A 63 -1.20 -8.81 7.84
N LEU A 64 -0.34 -7.93 8.35
CA LEU A 64 -0.39 -7.43 9.72
C LEU A 64 -0.66 -5.92 9.68
N ASP A 65 -1.30 -5.41 10.73
CA ASP A 65 -1.38 -3.97 10.96
C ASP A 65 0.00 -3.40 11.37
N ASP A 66 0.12 -2.08 11.38
CA ASP A 66 1.38 -1.39 11.68
C ASP A 66 1.96 -1.75 13.06
N ASN A 67 1.12 -2.05 14.05
CA ASN A 67 1.59 -2.46 15.38
C ASN A 67 2.11 -3.90 15.34
N GLY A 68 1.34 -4.81 14.73
CA GLY A 68 1.78 -6.20 14.50
C GLY A 68 3.10 -6.29 13.74
N LEU A 69 3.29 -5.45 12.71
CA LEU A 69 4.53 -5.40 11.95
C LEU A 69 5.72 -4.92 12.80
N LYS A 70 5.53 -3.90 13.64
CA LYS A 70 6.57 -3.39 14.55
C LYS A 70 6.99 -4.42 15.60
N GLN A 71 6.03 -5.15 16.17
CA GLN A 71 6.31 -6.21 17.14
C GLN A 71 7.11 -7.35 16.49
N LEU A 72 6.69 -7.80 15.31
CA LEU A 72 7.40 -8.81 14.56
C LEU A 72 8.82 -8.36 14.20
N ALA A 73 8.98 -7.12 13.73
CA ALA A 73 10.29 -6.55 13.41
C ALA A 73 11.19 -6.47 14.66
N ALA A 74 10.64 -6.11 15.82
CA ALA A 74 11.40 -6.10 17.08
C ALA A 74 11.89 -7.50 17.45
N GLU A 75 11.04 -8.52 17.32
CA GLU A 75 11.40 -9.90 17.61
C GLU A 75 12.47 -10.44 16.67
N LEU A 76 12.33 -10.17 15.36
CA LEU A 76 13.32 -10.58 14.36
C LEU A 76 14.68 -9.90 14.61
N LYS A 77 14.69 -8.61 14.97
CA LYS A 77 15.94 -7.90 15.32
C LYS A 77 16.60 -8.50 16.55
N ARG A 78 15.81 -8.83 17.58
CA ARG A 78 16.31 -9.47 18.80
C ARG A 78 16.93 -10.84 18.52
N ARG A 79 16.28 -11.66 17.68
CA ARG A 79 16.77 -13.00 17.33
C ARG A 79 18.00 -12.98 16.43
N CYS A 80 18.03 -12.08 15.46
CA CYS A 80 19.09 -12.04 14.45
C CYS A 80 20.26 -11.11 14.83
N GLY A 81 20.15 -10.34 15.92
CA GLY A 81 21.19 -9.39 16.33
C GLY A 81 21.43 -8.25 15.32
N THR A 82 20.45 -7.94 14.48
CA THR A 82 20.60 -6.98 13.37
C THR A 82 19.97 -5.63 13.70
N GLY A 83 20.61 -4.53 13.29
CA GLY A 83 19.98 -3.21 13.22
C GLY A 83 19.17 -3.05 11.93
N GLY A 84 17.93 -2.56 12.03
CA GLY A 84 17.04 -2.41 10.88
C GLY A 84 15.65 -1.85 11.22
N SER A 85 14.84 -1.69 10.19
CA SER A 85 13.43 -1.28 10.24
C SER A 85 12.56 -2.22 9.44
#